data_AF-A0A2Z6SMQ6-F1
#
_entry.id   AF-A0A2Z6SMQ6-F1
#
_cell.length_a   1.000
_cell.length_b   1.000
_cell.length_c   1.000
_cell.angle_alpha   90.00
_cell.angle_beta   90.00
_cell.angle_gamma   90.00
#
_symmetry.space_group_name_H-M   'P 1'
#
loop_
_entity.id
_entity.type
_entity.pdbx_description
1 polymer ?
#
loop_
_entity_poly.entity_id
_entity_poly.type
_entity_poly.pdbx_seq_one_letter_code
_entity_poly.pdbx_strand_id
1 'polypeptide(L)'
;MILGYVQYGSGANEKLVSKVLKERRNEVFICTKFGVIRGPNGEFEGVRGDREYVRQACEKSLERLGVDYIDLYYQICVDVNTPIEETVSAMGELVKEGKVEYLGLSECSAETLRRAYKVHPIATL
;
A
#
# COMPACT_ATOMS: atom_id res chain seq x y z
N MET A 1 10.86 1.94 7.54
CA MET A 1 10.42 1.18 6.34
C MET A 1 10.10 -0.25 6.75
N ILE A 2 8.81 -0.55 7.02
CA ILE A 2 8.36 -1.91 7.35
C ILE A 2 7.88 -2.53 6.04
N LEU A 3 8.76 -3.26 5.38
CA LEU A 3 8.57 -3.80 4.04
C LEU A 3 7.35 -4.75 3.97
N GLY A 4 6.16 -4.20 3.73
CA GLY A 4 4.92 -4.96 3.63
C GLY A 4 4.37 -5.06 2.21
N TYR A 5 3.29 -5.82 2.13
CA TYR A 5 2.73 -6.63 1.03
C TYR A 5 3.64 -7.14 -0.12
N VAL A 6 3.67 -8.47 -0.19
CA VAL A 6 3.94 -9.35 -1.34
C VAL A 6 5.41 -9.58 -1.75
N GLN A 7 6.35 -8.71 -1.40
CA GLN A 7 7.74 -8.95 -1.83
C GLN A 7 8.54 -9.93 -0.95
N TYR A 8 8.11 -10.13 0.30
CA TYR A 8 8.78 -11.04 1.25
C TYR A 8 7.76 -11.89 2.02
N GLY A 9 7.69 -13.18 1.69
CA GLY A 9 6.96 -14.20 2.46
C GLY A 9 5.44 -14.06 2.53
N SER A 10 4.79 -13.49 1.50
CA SER A 10 3.32 -13.42 1.41
C SER A 10 2.63 -12.81 2.64
N GLY A 11 3.23 -11.73 3.19
CA GLY A 11 2.72 -11.03 4.38
C GLY A 11 3.32 -11.51 5.70
N ALA A 12 4.21 -12.50 5.69
CA ALA A 12 4.92 -12.96 6.89
C ALA A 12 5.70 -11.84 7.58
N ASN A 13 6.28 -10.90 6.83
CA ASN A 13 7.00 -9.75 7.40
C ASN A 13 6.10 -8.83 8.21
N GLU A 14 4.89 -8.50 7.72
CA GLU A 14 3.94 -7.68 8.45
C GLU A 14 3.50 -8.39 9.75
N LYS A 15 3.27 -9.71 9.69
CA LYS A 15 2.97 -10.53 10.88
C LYS A 15 4.14 -10.67 11.85
N LEU A 16 5.38 -10.61 11.36
CA LEU A 16 6.56 -10.64 12.22
C LEU A 16 6.68 -9.32 12.98
N VAL A 17 6.54 -8.20 12.27
CA VAL A 17 6.66 -6.86 12.84
C VAL A 17 5.49 -6.53 13.76
N SER A 18 4.28 -7.05 13.49
CA SER A 18 3.11 -6.85 14.35
C SER A 18 3.33 -7.22 15.81
N LYS A 19 4.22 -8.19 16.09
CA LYS A 19 4.59 -8.58 17.46
C LYS A 19 5.14 -7.40 18.26
N VAL A 20 5.90 -6.51 17.63
CA VAL A 20 6.46 -5.31 18.27
C VAL A 20 5.46 -4.15 18.23
N LEU A 21 4.66 -4.05 17.17
CA LEU A 21 3.70 -2.95 17.00
C LEU A 21 2.61 -2.94 18.07
N LYS A 22 2.20 -4.11 18.58
CA LYS A 22 1.18 -4.25 19.63
C LYS A 22 1.44 -3.38 20.85
N GLU A 23 2.71 -3.17 21.20
CA GLU A 23 3.09 -2.42 22.40
C GLU A 23 3.61 -1.03 22.07
N ARG A 24 4.11 -0.81 20.84
CA ARG A 24 4.90 0.39 20.48
C ARG A 24 4.39 1.10 19.23
N ARG A 25 3.11 0.93 18.88
CA ARG A 25 2.52 1.50 17.65
C ARG A 25 2.78 3.01 17.49
N ASN A 26 2.68 3.77 18.57
CA ASN A 26 2.81 5.24 18.55
C ASN A 26 4.27 5.72 18.50
N GLU A 27 5.24 4.81 18.57
CA GLU A 27 6.67 5.12 18.51
C GLU A 27 7.28 4.88 17.11
N VAL A 28 6.46 4.39 16.17
CA VAL A 28 6.93 3.98 14.86
C VAL A 28 6.09 4.58 13.75
N PHE A 29 6.78 4.88 12.64
CA PHE A 29 6.15 5.27 11.38
C PHE A 29 6.07 4.03 10.47
N ILE A 30 4.86 3.50 10.30
CA ILE A 30 4.57 2.33 9.49
C ILE A 30 4.40 2.74 8.04
N CYS A 31 5.16 2.09 7.20
CA CYS A 31 5.26 2.36 5.79
C CYS A 31 5.14 0.99 5.12
N THR A 32 4.00 0.69 4.46
CA THR A 32 3.78 -0.57 3.72
C THR A 32 3.22 -0.32 2.31
N LYS A 33 3.34 -1.31 1.43
CA LYS A 33 3.06 -1.20 -0.01
C LYS A 33 2.10 -2.25 -0.51
N PHE A 34 1.50 -2.00 -1.67
CA PHE A 34 0.68 -2.97 -2.41
C PHE A 34 0.97 -2.90 -3.91
N GLY A 35 0.30 -3.74 -4.69
CA GLY A 35 0.25 -3.64 -6.16
C GLY A 35 0.68 -4.92 -6.85
N VAL A 36 1.75 -5.57 -6.39
CA VAL A 36 2.19 -6.86 -6.96
C VAL A 36 1.31 -8.00 -6.48
N ILE A 37 0.94 -8.91 -7.37
CA ILE A 37 0.24 -10.18 -7.06
C ILE A 37 1.26 -11.32 -7.10
N ARG A 38 1.21 -12.19 -6.08
CA ARG A 38 2.01 -13.42 -6.04
C ARG A 38 1.09 -14.61 -5.80
N GLY A 39 1.39 -15.70 -6.49
CA GLY A 39 0.77 -16.99 -6.25
C GLY A 39 1.26 -17.66 -4.97
N PRO A 40 0.71 -18.84 -4.63
CA PRO A 40 1.01 -19.55 -3.38
C PRO A 40 2.50 -19.89 -3.18
N ASN A 41 3.26 -20.02 -4.27
CA ASN A 41 4.67 -20.37 -4.26
C ASN A 41 5.60 -19.16 -4.46
N GLY A 42 5.05 -17.94 -4.48
CA GLY A 42 5.81 -16.71 -4.69
C GLY A 42 6.10 -16.37 -6.16
N GLU A 43 5.49 -17.09 -7.10
CA GLU A 43 5.46 -16.75 -8.51
C GLU A 43 4.78 -15.40 -8.72
N PHE A 44 5.28 -14.61 -9.68
CA PHE A 44 4.66 -13.33 -10.04
C PHE A 44 3.43 -13.58 -10.91
N GLU A 45 2.28 -13.06 -10.50
CA GLU A 45 0.99 -13.23 -11.20
C GLU A 45 0.45 -11.92 -11.80
N GLY A 46 1.18 -10.82 -11.63
CA GLY A 46 0.83 -9.53 -12.22
C GLY A 46 0.86 -8.37 -11.23
N VAL A 47 0.27 -7.26 -11.66
CA VAL A 47 0.10 -6.03 -10.88
C VAL A 47 -1.36 -5.62 -10.94
N ARG A 48 -1.94 -5.20 -9.81
CA ARG A 48 -3.30 -4.64 -9.74
C ARG A 48 -3.30 -3.30 -9.01
N GLY A 49 -3.95 -2.32 -9.62
CA GLY A 49 -4.19 -0.98 -9.08
C GLY A 49 -5.67 -0.62 -8.96
N ASP A 50 -6.56 -1.49 -9.41
CA ASP A 50 -7.99 -1.23 -9.39
C ASP A 50 -8.52 -1.03 -7.96
N ARG A 51 -9.62 -0.30 -7.88
CA ARG A 51 -10.24 0.13 -6.61
C ARG A 51 -10.53 -1.03 -5.65
N GLU A 52 -11.02 -2.16 -6.15
CA GLU A 52 -11.33 -3.32 -5.32
C GLU A 52 -10.05 -3.85 -4.65
N TYR A 53 -9.00 -4.02 -5.44
CA TYR A 53 -7.75 -4.56 -4.95
C TYR A 53 -7.02 -3.62 -3.98
N VAL A 54 -7.02 -2.30 -4.24
CA VAL A 54 -6.44 -1.30 -3.33
C VAL A 54 -7.02 -1.45 -1.91
N ARG A 55 -8.36 -1.53 -1.82
CA ARG A 55 -9.04 -1.70 -0.53
C ARG A 55 -8.72 -3.06 0.08
N GLN A 56 -8.84 -4.14 -0.69
CA GLN A 56 -8.55 -5.48 -0.20
C GLN A 56 -7.11 -5.60 0.36
N ALA A 57 -6.13 -5.04 -0.35
CA ALA A 57 -4.74 -5.07 0.08
C ALA A 57 -4.50 -4.24 1.35
N CYS A 58 -5.16 -3.10 1.50
CA CYS A 58 -5.06 -2.27 2.70
C CYS A 58 -5.62 -3.00 3.93
N GLU A 59 -6.86 -3.52 3.84
CA GLU A 59 -7.51 -4.26 4.94
C GLU A 59 -6.64 -5.43 5.41
N LYS A 60 -6.15 -6.22 4.45
CA LYS A 60 -5.29 -7.36 4.75
C LYS A 60 -3.97 -6.93 5.40
N SER A 61 -3.45 -5.74 5.07
CA SER A 61 -2.23 -5.21 5.69
C SER A 61 -2.47 -4.76 7.12
N LEU A 62 -3.55 -4.02 7.36
CA LEU A 62 -4.00 -3.62 8.70
C LEU A 62 -4.20 -4.85 9.61
N GLU A 63 -4.88 -5.89 9.10
CA GLU A 63 -5.08 -7.15 9.82
C GLU A 63 -3.76 -7.82 10.21
N ARG A 64 -2.82 -7.95 9.25
CA ARG A 64 -1.53 -8.61 9.53
C ARG A 64 -0.64 -7.81 10.48
N LEU A 65 -0.64 -6.49 10.33
CA LEU A 65 0.08 -5.56 11.19
C LEU A 65 -0.56 -5.46 12.59
N GLY A 66 -1.85 -5.77 12.71
CA GLY A 66 -2.61 -5.64 13.95
C GLY A 66 -2.74 -4.18 14.40
N VAL A 67 -2.99 -3.27 13.46
CA VAL A 67 -3.07 -1.82 13.70
C VAL A 67 -4.32 -1.23 13.02
N ASP A 68 -4.82 -0.12 13.54
CA ASP A 68 -6.01 0.55 13.00
C ASP A 68 -5.70 1.45 11.81
N TYR A 69 -4.45 1.93 11.70
CA TYR A 69 -4.01 2.80 10.61
C TYR A 69 -2.55 2.58 10.21
N ILE A 70 -2.24 2.89 8.95
CA ILE A 70 -0.90 2.89 8.35
C ILE A 70 -0.47 4.33 8.10
N ASP A 71 0.73 4.72 8.52
CA ASP A 71 1.20 6.09 8.32
C ASP A 71 1.45 6.40 6.83
N LEU A 72 2.11 5.49 6.10
CA LEU A 72 2.37 5.66 4.66
C LEU A 72 2.02 4.40 3.87
N TYR A 73 1.08 4.53 2.93
CA TYR A 73 0.64 3.46 2.04
C TYR A 73 0.97 3.77 0.58
N TYR A 74 1.63 2.84 -0.11
CA TYR A 74 2.19 3.11 -1.44
C TYR A 74 1.99 1.98 -2.43
N GLN A 75 1.69 2.35 -3.68
CA GLN A 75 1.68 1.39 -4.78
C GLN A 75 3.13 1.15 -5.23
N ILE A 76 3.62 -0.09 -5.12
CA ILE A 76 5.02 -0.41 -5.45
C ILE A 76 5.31 -0.37 -6.95
N CYS A 77 4.30 -0.70 -7.77
CA CYS A 77 4.41 -0.77 -9.22
C CYS A 77 3.07 -0.33 -9.81
N VAL A 78 3.13 0.56 -10.79
CA VAL A 78 1.94 1.08 -11.47
C VAL A 78 1.30 -0.05 -12.28
N ASP A 79 0.01 -0.28 -12.04
CA ASP A 79 -0.80 -1.14 -12.89
C ASP A 79 -1.07 -0.41 -14.21
N VAL A 80 -0.62 -0.99 -15.33
CA VAL A 80 -0.79 -0.41 -16.66
C VAL A 80 -2.20 -0.54 -17.22
N ASN A 81 -3.02 -1.42 -16.63
CA ASN A 81 -4.40 -1.65 -17.05
C ASN A 81 -5.41 -0.78 -16.30
N THR A 82 -5.00 -0.17 -15.18
CA THR A 82 -5.84 0.71 -14.37
C THR A 82 -5.33 2.16 -14.50
N PRO A 83 -6.18 3.14 -14.87
CA PRO A 83 -5.80 4.54 -14.85
C PRO A 83 -5.31 4.95 -13.45
N ILE A 84 -4.17 5.64 -13.36
CA ILE A 84 -3.58 6.00 -12.07
C ILE A 84 -4.55 6.82 -11.19
N GLU A 85 -5.42 7.62 -11.80
CA GLU A 85 -6.44 8.40 -11.10
C GLU A 85 -7.44 7.52 -10.36
N GLU A 86 -7.79 6.35 -10.89
CA GLU A 86 -8.66 5.40 -10.22
C GLU A 86 -7.97 4.83 -8.98
N THR A 87 -6.72 4.35 -9.14
CA THR A 87 -5.91 3.83 -8.05
C THR A 87 -5.77 4.85 -6.93
N VAL A 88 -5.37 6.08 -7.26
CA VAL A 88 -5.11 7.15 -6.28
C VAL A 88 -6.40 7.68 -5.67
N SER A 89 -7.52 7.68 -6.41
CA SER A 89 -8.84 7.99 -5.83
C SER A 89 -9.21 6.95 -4.77
N ALA A 90 -9.00 5.66 -5.05
CA ALA A 90 -9.26 4.59 -4.09
C ALA A 90 -8.36 4.69 -2.85
N MET A 91 -7.07 5.04 -3.04
CA MET A 91 -6.16 5.30 -1.93
C MET A 91 -6.60 6.52 -1.09
N GLY A 92 -7.06 7.60 -1.75
CA GLY A 92 -7.57 8.79 -1.07
C GLY A 92 -8.85 8.53 -0.25
N GLU A 93 -9.66 7.54 -0.62
CA GLU A 93 -10.78 7.08 0.21
C GLU A 93 -10.32 6.43 1.51
N LEU A 94 -9.25 5.63 1.46
CA LEU A 94 -8.64 5.04 2.66
C LEU A 94 -8.10 6.12 3.61
N VAL A 95 -7.61 7.24 3.06
CA VAL A 95 -7.21 8.42 3.85
C VAL A 95 -8.43 9.04 4.54
N LYS A 96 -9.53 9.26 3.80
CA LYS A 96 -10.78 9.79 4.36
C LYS A 96 -11.37 8.89 5.44
N GLU A 97 -11.19 7.57 5.32
CA GLU A 97 -11.60 6.57 6.31
C GLU A 97 -10.67 6.50 7.53
N GLY A 98 -9.54 7.22 7.54
CA GLY A 98 -8.55 7.20 8.62
C GLY A 98 -7.69 5.93 8.67
N LYS A 99 -7.76 5.09 7.65
CA LYS A 99 -6.97 3.84 7.54
C LYS A 99 -5.53 4.09 7.12
N VAL A 100 -5.30 5.21 6.43
CA VAL A 100 -3.99 5.61 5.92
C VAL A 100 -3.81 7.11 6.15
N GLU A 101 -2.60 7.56 6.50
CA GLU A 101 -2.31 8.99 6.67
C GLU A 101 -1.71 9.63 5.41
N TYR A 102 -0.68 9.01 4.83
CA TYR A 102 0.05 9.50 3.67
C TYR A 102 0.05 8.49 2.52
N LEU A 103 0.08 9.01 1.29
CA LEU A 103 0.13 8.20 0.08
C LEU A 103 1.50 8.31 -0.60
N GLY A 104 1.98 7.21 -1.15
CA GLY A 104 3.18 7.18 -1.99
C GLY A 104 2.96 6.41 -3.29
N LEU A 105 3.82 6.67 -4.27
CA LEU A 105 3.93 5.85 -5.47
C LEU A 105 5.39 5.41 -5.63
N SER A 106 5.62 4.33 -6.34
CA SER A 106 6.94 3.85 -6.72
C SER A 106 6.88 3.40 -8.18
N GLU A 107 8.04 3.40 -8.84
CA GLU A 107 8.19 2.95 -10.24
C GLU A 107 7.19 3.62 -11.20
N CYS A 108 6.90 4.91 -10.99
CA CYS A 108 6.00 5.67 -11.83
C CYS A 108 6.74 6.74 -12.64
N SER A 109 6.25 7.03 -13.85
CA SER A 109 6.81 8.11 -14.67
C SER A 109 6.45 9.47 -14.07
N ALA A 110 7.20 10.51 -14.42
CA ALA A 110 6.89 11.88 -14.01
C ALA A 110 5.50 12.34 -14.51
N GLU A 111 5.03 11.82 -15.64
CA GLU A 111 3.68 12.09 -16.14
C GLU A 111 2.61 11.45 -15.25
N THR A 112 2.78 10.16 -14.94
CA THR A 112 1.91 9.42 -14.02
C THR A 112 1.84 10.09 -12.65
N LEU A 113 2.97 10.52 -12.10
CA LEU A 113 3.02 11.23 -10.82
C LEU A 113 2.22 12.55 -10.85
N ARG A 114 2.37 13.35 -11.91
CA ARG A 114 1.62 14.62 -12.05
C ARG A 114 0.11 14.39 -12.15
N ARG A 115 -0.31 13.32 -12.81
CA ARG A 115 -1.72 12.91 -12.90
C ARG A 115 -2.26 12.46 -11.54
N ALA A 116 -1.52 11.59 -10.85
CA ALA A 116 -1.82 11.14 -9.50
C ALA A 116 -1.98 12.31 -8.51
N TYR A 117 -1.02 13.23 -8.49
CA TYR A 117 -1.01 14.36 -7.56
C TYR A 117 -2.22 15.30 -7.71
N LYS A 118 -2.80 15.39 -8.91
CA LYS A 118 -4.04 16.15 -9.14
C LYS A 118 -5.27 15.52 -8.47
N VAL A 119 -5.22 14.22 -8.18
CA VAL A 119 -6.31 13.48 -7.52
C VAL A 119 -6.15 13.53 -6.01
N HIS A 120 -4.93 13.24 -5.51
CA HIS A 120 -4.60 13.32 -4.09
C HIS A 120 -3.11 13.62 -3.92
N PRO A 121 -2.70 14.43 -2.92
CA PRO A 121 -1.29 14.64 -2.61
C PRO A 121 -0.53 13.32 -2.43
N ILE A 122 0.64 13.23 -3.07
CA ILE A 122 1.59 12.12 -2.97
C ILE A 122 2.81 12.60 -2.19
N ALA A 123 3.09 11.96 -1.05
CA ALA A 123 4.12 12.36 -0.11
C ALA A 123 5.51 11.80 -0.43
N THR A 124 5.60 10.71 -1.20
CA THR A 124 6.87 10.08 -1.59
C THR A 124 6.79 9.45 -2.98
N LEU A 125 7.94 9.39 -3.64
CA LEU A 125 8.21 8.66 -4.88
C LEU A 125 9.22 7.53 -4.64
#